data_AF-A0A5P8VSX6-F1
#
_entry.id   AF-A0A5P8VSX6-F1
#
_cell.length_a   1.000
_cell.length_b   1.000
_cell.length_c   1.000
_cell.angle_alpha   90.00
_cell.angle_beta   90.00
_cell.angle_gamma   90.00
#
_symmetry.space_group_name_H-M   'P 1'
#
loop_
_entity.id
_entity.type
_entity.pdbx_description
1 polymer ?
#
loop_
_entity_poly.entity_id
_entity_poly.type
_entity_poly.pdbx_seq_one_letter_code
_entity_poly.pdbx_strand_id
1 'polypeptide(L)'
;MHRRINITLPDETIELIDQVIEKGDRSRFINEAVQYYISQKALVNLREQLKEGAIQRAERDLGLVEEWFDLEEELWHKNQK
;
A
#
# COMPACT_ATOMS: atom_id res chain seq x y z
N MET A 1 -15.30 19.40 5.67
CA MET A 1 -16.66 19.05 6.16
C MET A 1 -16.55 17.92 7.15
N HIS A 2 -17.31 17.94 8.26
CA HIS A 2 -17.31 16.87 9.27
C HIS A 2 -18.69 16.20 9.29
N ARG A 3 -18.72 14.87 9.38
CA ARG A 3 -19.95 14.08 9.51
C ARG A 3 -19.94 13.39 10.87
N ARG A 4 -21.00 13.53 11.67
CA ARG A 4 -21.16 12.74 12.90
C ARG A 4 -21.64 11.34 12.55
N ILE A 5 -20.99 10.35 13.17
CA ILE A 5 -21.35 8.94 13.09
C ILE A 5 -21.41 8.41 14.53
N ASN A 6 -22.36 7.51 14.80
CA ASN A 6 -22.40 6.76 16.05
C ASN A 6 -21.67 5.45 15.82
N ILE A 7 -20.65 5.17 16.64
CA ILE A 7 -19.87 3.93 16.59
C ILE A 7 -19.83 3.31 17.97
N THR A 8 -19.88 1.99 18.02
CA THR A 8 -19.66 1.23 19.25
C THR A 8 -18.23 0.73 19.23
N LEU A 9 -17.49 1.00 20.30
CA LEU A 9 -16.14 0.51 20.51
C LEU A 9 -16.10 -0.31 21.81
N PRO A 10 -15.20 -1.30 21.92
CA PRO A 10 -14.98 -2.00 23.19
C PRO A 10 -14.57 -1.04 24.30
N ASP A 11 -15.00 -1.30 25.52
CA ASP A 11 -14.71 -0.45 26.68
C ASP A 11 -13.19 -0.27 26.88
N GLU A 12 -12.42 -1.35 26.72
CA GLU A 12 -10.94 -1.32 26.77
C GLU A 12 -10.34 -0.30 25.78
N THR A 13 -10.93 -0.16 24.59
CA THR A 13 -10.46 0.80 23.58
C THR A 13 -10.79 2.24 23.99
N ILE A 14 -11.96 2.45 24.59
CA ILE A 14 -12.36 3.76 25.11
C ILE A 14 -11.46 4.17 26.29
N GLU A 15 -11.11 3.24 27.17
CA GLU A 15 -10.18 3.47 28.27
C GLU A 15 -8.79 3.88 27.77
N LEU A 16 -8.26 3.20 26.75
CA LEU A 16 -6.98 3.56 26.13
C LEU A 16 -7.02 4.95 25.50
N ILE A 17 -8.12 5.29 24.82
CA ILE A 17 -8.35 6.62 24.25
C ILE A 17 -8.37 7.68 25.36
N ASP A 18 -9.04 7.40 26.48
CA ASP A 18 -9.17 8.32 27.60
C ASP A 18 -7.88 8.52 28.40
N GLN A 19 -6.98 7.53 28.40
CA GLN A 19 -5.64 7.68 29.00
C GLN A 19 -4.73 8.62 28.21
N VAL A 20 -4.91 8.69 26.89
CA VAL A 20 -3.98 9.39 25.99
C VAL A 20 -4.42 10.84 25.71
N ILE A 21 -5.69 11.17 25.91
CA ILE A 21 -6.28 12.41 25.40
C ILE A 21 -6.82 13.28 26.55
N GLU A 22 -6.49 14.57 26.55
CA GLU A 22 -7.15 15.57 27.39
C GLU A 22 -8.54 15.93 26.85
N LYS A 23 -9.50 16.21 27.75
CA LYS A 23 -10.93 16.40 27.43
C LYS A 23 -11.16 17.27 26.18
N GLY A 24 -11.72 16.65 25.12
CA GLY A 24 -12.20 17.35 23.92
C GLY A 24 -11.65 16.82 22.59
N ASP A 25 -10.53 16.10 22.60
CA ASP A 25 -9.81 15.74 21.35
C ASP A 25 -10.09 14.31 20.82
N ARG A 26 -11.09 13.61 21.37
CA ARG A 26 -11.43 12.21 20.99
C ARG A 26 -11.71 12.06 19.48
N SER A 27 -12.50 12.95 18.90
CA SER A 27 -12.85 12.88 17.46
C SER A 27 -11.63 13.06 16.56
N ARG A 28 -10.70 13.93 16.96
CA ARG A 28 -9.45 14.17 16.22
C ARG A 28 -8.55 12.95 16.30
N PHE A 29 -8.36 12.40 17.50
CA PHE A 29 -7.58 11.19 17.71
C PHE A 29 -8.12 10.01 16.91
N ILE A 30 -9.44 9.77 16.94
CA ILE A 30 -10.08 8.71 16.14
C ILE A 30 -9.83 8.94 14.65
N ASN A 31 -9.95 10.17 14.15
CA ASN A 31 -9.66 10.47 12.76
C ASN A 31 -8.20 10.18 12.39
N GLU A 32 -7.25 10.61 13.21
CA GLU A 32 -5.81 10.36 12.98
C GLU A 32 -5.51 8.84 13.01
N ALA A 33 -6.08 8.09 13.95
CA ALA A 33 -5.94 6.65 14.04
C ALA A 33 -6.50 5.92 12.80
N VAL A 34 -7.67 6.34 12.31
CA VAL A 34 -8.29 5.77 11.10
C VAL A 34 -7.43 6.06 9.86
N GLN A 35 -6.97 7.30 9.70
CA GLN A 35 -6.10 7.68 8.58
C GLN A 35 -4.78 6.89 8.61
N TYR A 36 -4.17 6.76 9.78
CA TYR A 36 -2.97 5.96 9.97
C TYR A 36 -3.21 4.51 9.57
N TYR A 37 -4.27 3.88 10.08
CA TYR A 37 -4.58 2.49 9.77
C TYR A 37 -4.81 2.24 8.27
N ILE A 38 -5.56 3.14 7.61
CA ILE A 38 -5.80 3.06 6.15
C ILE A 38 -4.47 3.19 5.39
N SER A 39 -3.62 4.16 5.76
CA SER A 39 -2.33 4.36 5.08
C SER A 39 -1.41 3.14 5.20
N GLN A 40 -1.36 2.50 6.37
CA GLN A 40 -0.57 1.30 6.59
C GLN A 40 -1.10 0.11 5.79
N LYS A 41 -2.42 -0.08 5.75
CA LYS A 41 -3.04 -1.15 4.95
C LYS A 41 -2.86 -0.95 3.44
N ALA A 42 -2.89 0.29 2.97
CA ALA A 42 -2.75 0.60 1.54
C ALA A 42 -1.41 0.10 0.99
N LEU A 43 -0.32 0.29 1.73
CA LEU A 43 1.01 -0.16 1.29
C LEU A 43 1.11 -1.69 1.24
N VAL A 44 0.52 -2.39 2.21
CA VAL A 44 0.50 -3.86 2.23
C VAL A 44 -0.33 -4.40 1.06
N ASN A 45 -1.51 -3.85 0.83
CA ASN A 45 -2.36 -4.26 -0.29
C ASN A 45 -1.69 -3.97 -1.64
N LEU A 46 -1.04 -2.82 -1.80
CA LEU A 46 -0.31 -2.48 -3.02
C LEU A 46 0.82 -3.48 -3.30
N ARG A 47 1.57 -3.87 -2.28
CA ARG A 47 2.64 -4.87 -2.41
C ARG A 47 2.09 -6.22 -2.88
N GLU A 48 0.99 -6.69 -2.31
CA GLU A 48 0.42 -7.97 -2.73
C GLU A 48 -0.11 -7.90 -4.17
N GLN A 49 -0.80 -6.82 -4.54
CA GLN A 49 -1.28 -6.62 -5.91
C GLN A 49 -0.14 -6.56 -6.93
N LEU A 50 0.97 -5.90 -6.60
CA LEU A 50 2.15 -5.87 -7.47
C LEU A 50 2.77 -7.25 -7.64
N LYS A 51 2.89 -8.02 -6.56
CA LYS A 51 3.41 -9.38 -6.57
C LYS A 51 2.52 -10.31 -7.39
N GLU A 52 1.21 -10.31 -7.14
CA GLU A 52 0.24 -11.10 -7.91
C GLU A 52 0.30 -10.75 -9.39
N GLY A 53 0.34 -9.45 -9.70
CA GLY A 53 0.47 -8.97 -11.07
C GLY A 53 1.76 -9.45 -11.74
N ALA A 54 2.91 -9.41 -11.05
CA ALA A 54 4.17 -9.90 -11.59
C ALA A 54 4.13 -11.41 -11.87
N ILE A 55 3.57 -12.19 -10.95
CA ILE A 55 3.42 -13.65 -11.12
C ILE A 55 2.51 -13.97 -12.30
N GLN A 56 1.35 -13.33 -12.41
CA GLN A 56 0.41 -13.54 -13.51
C GLN A 56 0.98 -13.17 -14.88
N ARG A 57 1.95 -12.25 -14.90
CA ARG A 57 2.56 -11.73 -16.12
C ARG A 57 3.88 -12.40 -16.48
N ALA A 58 4.45 -13.19 -15.58
CA ALA A 58 5.81 -13.74 -15.69
C ALA A 58 6.07 -14.48 -17.01
N GLU A 59 5.15 -15.34 -17.46
CA GLU A 59 5.33 -16.13 -18.70
C GLU A 59 5.38 -15.24 -19.94
N ARG A 60 4.46 -14.28 -20.07
CA ARG A 60 4.45 -13.32 -21.17
C ARG A 60 5.68 -12.42 -21.13
N ASP A 61 6.03 -11.92 -19.95
CA ASP A 61 7.15 -11.00 -19.77
C ASP A 61 8.48 -11.72 -20.11
N LEU A 62 8.60 -13.01 -19.80
CA LEU A 62 9.74 -13.84 -20.22
C LEU A 62 9.78 -14.03 -21.73
N GLY A 63 8.66 -14.37 -22.37
CA GLY A 63 8.60 -14.50 -23.84
C GLY A 63 8.96 -13.19 -24.56
N LEU A 64 8.53 -12.04 -24.04
CA LEU A 64 8.94 -10.73 -24.54
C LEU A 64 10.45 -10.50 -24.41
N VAL A 65 11.06 -10.89 -23.30
CA VAL A 65 12.53 -10.76 -23.15
C VAL A 65 13.23 -11.65 -24.18
N GLU A 66 12.79 -12.90 -24.34
CA GLU A 66 13.39 -13.84 -25.31
C GLU A 66 13.27 -13.33 -26.76
N GLU A 67 12.11 -12.77 -27.14
CA GLU A 67 11.90 -12.20 -28.49
C GLU A 67 12.82 -11.01 -28.81
N TRP A 68 13.19 -10.23 -27.80
CA TRP A 68 13.96 -8.99 -27.98
C TRP A 68 15.45 -9.13 -27.63
N PHE A 69 15.85 -10.26 -27.04
CA PHE A 69 17.20 -10.51 -26.55
C PHE A 69 18.27 -10.37 -27.66
N ASP A 70 18.04 -10.99 -28.81
CA ASP A 70 18.99 -11.00 -29.93
C ASP A 70 19.22 -9.57 -30.49
N LEU A 71 18.17 -8.74 -30.50
CA LEU A 71 18.25 -7.36 -30.99
C LEU A 71 19.03 -6.45 -30.02
N GLU A 72 18.92 -6.68 -28.72
CA GLU A 72 19.69 -5.93 -27.71
C GLU A 72 21.17 -6.33 -27.71
N GLU A 73 21.48 -7.62 -27.83
CA GLU A 73 22.86 -8.13 -27.87
C GLU A 73 23.63 -7.57 -29.08
N GLU A 74 23.01 -7.52 -30.26
CA GLU A 74 23.61 -6.93 -31.47
C GLU A 74 23.92 -5.42 -31.32
N LEU A 75 23.03 -4.67 -30.67
CA LEU A 75 23.20 -3.22 -30.46
C LEU A 75 24.27 -2.92 -29.39
N TRP A 76 24.35 -3.73 -28.34
CA TRP A 76 25.36 -3.60 -27.29
C TRP A 76 26.77 -3.80 -27.86
N HIS A 77 26.96 -4.83 -28.69
CA HIS A 77 28.26 -5.11 -29.34
C HIS A 77 28.65 -4.06 -30.39
N LYS A 78 27.69 -3.47 -31.10
CA LYS A 78 27.97 -2.38 -32.06
C LYS A 78 28.42 -1.08 -31.39
N ASN A 79 27.89 -0.76 -30.21
CA ASN A 79 28.22 0.48 -29.48
C ASN A 79 29.52 0.42 -28.66
N GLN A 80 30.20 -0.74 -28.63
CA GLN A 80 31.52 -0.92 -27.99
C GLN A 80 32.71 -0.78 -28.96
N LYS A 81 32.48 -0.46 -30.23
CA LYS A 81 33.51 -0.13 -31.24
C LYS A 81 33.52 1.35 -31.55
#